data_AF-A0A3D0U0K8-F1
#
_entry.id   AF-A0A3D0U0K8-F1
#
_cell.length_a   1.000
_cell.length_b   1.000
_cell.length_c   1.000
_cell.angle_alpha   90.00
_cell.angle_beta   90.00
_cell.angle_gamma   90.00
#
_symmetry.space_group_name_H-M   'P 1'
#
loop_
_entity.id
_entity.type
_entity.pdbx_description
1 polymer ?
#
loop_
_entity_poly.entity_id
_entity_poly.type
_entity_poly.pdbx_seq_one_letter_code
_entity_poly.pdbx_strand_id
1 'polypeptide(L)'
;MDAWDTAQARRGTDGESDGESDGESACSGVEPARSLAGATAVFGGAFDPPHLGHTAAVRAAQSRLGLGTVHVVVANDPWQKSASRAVTPAVHRLAMTRLAFSPPGLADRPSPDRP
;
A
#
# COMPACT_ATOMS: atom_id res chain seq x y z
N MET A 1 21.33 -11.83 -18.36
CA MET A 1 21.53 -13.07 -17.58
C MET A 1 21.68 -12.62 -16.15
N ASP A 2 20.53 -12.55 -15.47
CA ASP A 2 20.30 -11.72 -14.29
C ASP A 2 20.78 -12.41 -13.01
N ALA A 3 21.30 -11.60 -12.09
CA ALA A 3 21.92 -11.98 -10.82
C ALA A 3 20.90 -12.44 -9.75
N TRP A 4 19.98 -13.33 -10.12
CA TRP A 4 18.94 -13.87 -9.23
C TRP A 4 19.26 -15.30 -8.72
N ASP A 5 20.28 -15.97 -9.26
CA ASP A 5 20.39 -17.44 -9.16
C ASP A 5 21.51 -17.96 -8.23
N THR A 6 21.76 -17.31 -7.08
CA THR A 6 22.80 -17.78 -6.13
C THR A 6 22.36 -17.64 -4.68
N ALA A 7 21.26 -18.31 -4.33
CA ALA A 7 20.83 -18.46 -2.94
C ALA A 7 20.41 -19.90 -2.57
N GLN A 8 20.95 -20.91 -3.26
CA GLN A 8 20.61 -22.34 -3.03
C GLN A 8 21.83 -23.22 -2.78
N ALA A 9 22.61 -22.91 -1.75
CA ALA A 9 23.59 -23.87 -1.25
C ALA A 9 23.81 -23.72 0.26
N ARG A 10 23.24 -24.67 1.03
CA ARG A 10 23.86 -25.43 2.14
C ARG A 10 22.83 -25.79 3.21
N ARG A 11 22.47 -27.08 3.28
CA ARG A 11 22.82 -28.02 4.38
C ARG A 11 21.97 -29.29 4.26
N GLY A 12 22.64 -30.42 4.47
CA GLY A 12 22.01 -31.72 4.61
C GLY A 12 21.83 -32.14 6.06
N THR A 13 21.06 -33.23 6.15
CA THR A 13 20.95 -34.33 7.11
C THR A 13 20.18 -34.20 8.43
N ASP A 14 19.03 -34.90 8.41
CA ASP A 14 18.29 -35.73 9.36
C ASP A 14 18.50 -35.65 10.89
N GLY A 15 17.38 -35.60 11.59
CA GLY A 15 17.21 -35.87 13.03
C GLY A 15 15.74 -35.79 13.45
N GLU A 16 15.11 -36.94 13.63
CA GLU A 16 13.73 -37.15 14.13
C GLU A 16 13.60 -36.71 15.62
N SER A 17 12.53 -36.00 15.95
CA SER A 17 12.04 -35.85 17.34
C SER A 17 10.55 -35.55 17.35
N ASP A 18 9.76 -36.52 17.82
CA ASP A 18 8.32 -36.38 18.08
C ASP A 18 8.07 -35.38 19.22
N GLY A 19 7.22 -34.40 18.95
CA GLY A 19 6.80 -33.39 19.91
C GLY A 19 5.56 -32.63 19.44
N GLU A 20 4.40 -33.01 19.97
CA GLU A 20 3.10 -32.34 19.88
C GLU A 20 3.23 -30.83 20.13
N SER A 21 2.72 -30.00 19.20
CA SER A 21 2.60 -28.55 19.40
C SER A 21 1.33 -28.00 18.74
N ASP A 22 0.49 -27.36 19.55
CA ASP A 22 -0.72 -26.65 19.15
C ASP A 22 -0.38 -25.58 18.10
N GLY A 23 -0.86 -25.81 16.88
CA GLY A 23 -0.50 -25.04 15.70
C GLY A 23 -1.17 -23.67 15.62
N GLU A 24 -0.60 -22.67 16.26
CA GLU A 24 -0.60 -21.31 15.70
C GLU A 24 0.58 -21.21 14.74
N SER A 25 0.31 -21.52 13.46
CA SER A 25 1.29 -21.37 12.38
C SER A 25 1.58 -19.89 12.15
N ALA A 26 2.47 -19.35 12.98
CA ALA A 26 3.20 -18.14 12.67
C ALA A 26 4.10 -18.48 11.47
N CYS A 27 3.81 -17.84 10.33
CA CYS A 27 4.68 -17.83 9.17
C CYS A 27 6.02 -17.17 9.55
N SER A 28 6.93 -17.97 10.09
CA SER A 28 8.18 -17.56 10.75
C SER A 28 9.27 -17.06 9.79
N GLY A 29 8.92 -16.77 8.53
CA GLY A 29 9.87 -16.45 7.46
C GLY A 29 9.66 -15.09 6.79
N VAL A 30 8.86 -14.18 7.36
CA VAL A 30 8.80 -12.81 6.86
C VAL A 30 9.81 -11.97 7.63
N GLU A 31 11.03 -11.89 7.11
CA GLU A 31 12.00 -10.87 7.54
C GLU A 31 11.29 -9.52 7.57
N PRO A 32 11.37 -8.75 8.67
CA PRO A 32 10.71 -7.46 8.75
C PRO A 32 11.17 -6.61 7.57
N ALA A 33 10.20 -6.13 6.77
CA ALA A 33 10.49 -5.26 5.66
C ALA A 33 11.39 -4.12 6.15
N ARG A 34 12.50 -3.87 5.43
CA ARG A 34 13.45 -2.81 5.78
C ARG A 34 12.69 -1.53 6.12
N SER A 35 13.01 -0.92 7.25
CA SER A 35 12.45 0.38 7.60
C SER A 35 12.86 1.41 6.53
N LEU A 36 11.89 2.14 6.02
CA LEU A 36 12.03 3.27 5.11
C LEU A 36 11.79 4.57 5.90
N ALA A 37 12.33 4.65 7.12
CA ALA A 37 12.18 5.79 8.02
C ALA A 37 12.37 7.12 7.28
N GLY A 38 11.32 7.96 7.25
CA GLY A 38 11.36 9.29 6.63
C GLY A 38 11.21 9.30 5.10
N ALA A 39 11.06 8.15 4.44
CA ALA A 39 10.80 8.10 3.01
C ALA A 39 9.42 8.66 2.64
N THR A 40 9.33 9.26 1.45
CA THR A 40 8.06 9.68 0.85
C THR A 40 7.57 8.60 -0.11
N ALA A 41 6.30 8.21 0.00
CA ALA A 41 5.65 7.25 -0.89
C ALA A 41 4.55 7.90 -1.72
N VAL A 42 4.22 7.26 -2.84
CA VAL A 42 3.11 7.65 -3.73
C VAL A 42 2.11 6.50 -3.79
N PHE A 43 0.83 6.80 -3.53
CA PHE A 43 -0.27 5.86 -3.61
C PHE A 43 -1.26 6.31 -4.70
N GLY A 44 -1.10 5.73 -5.89
CA GLY A 44 -1.93 6.04 -7.06
C GLY A 44 -3.17 5.16 -7.17
N GLY A 45 -4.29 5.74 -7.61
CA GLY A 45 -5.51 4.97 -7.82
C GLY A 45 -6.60 5.72 -8.60
N ALA A 46 -7.57 4.97 -9.10
CA ALA A 46 -8.77 5.54 -9.68
C ALA A 46 -9.70 6.11 -8.59
N PHE A 47 -9.83 5.44 -7.43
CA PHE A 47 -10.68 5.90 -6.32
C PHE A 47 -12.12 6.26 -6.76
N ASP A 48 -12.82 5.27 -7.33
CA ASP A 48 -14.15 5.45 -7.91
C ASP A 48 -15.23 4.54 -7.27
N PRO A 49 -15.69 4.84 -6.03
CA PRO A 49 -15.19 5.83 -5.07
C PRO A 49 -14.06 5.28 -4.18
N PRO A 50 -13.34 6.13 -3.41
CA PRO A 50 -12.46 5.66 -2.34
C PRO A 50 -13.26 4.91 -1.26
N HIS A 51 -12.59 4.02 -0.53
CA HIS A 51 -13.22 3.14 0.46
C HIS A 51 -12.20 2.75 1.54
N LEU A 52 -12.65 2.08 2.61
CA LEU A 52 -11.83 1.77 3.78
C LEU A 52 -10.54 1.02 3.42
N GLY A 53 -10.61 0.07 2.49
CA GLY A 53 -9.42 -0.64 1.99
C GLY A 53 -8.28 0.27 1.50
N HIS A 54 -8.59 1.39 0.82
CA HIS A 54 -7.57 2.35 0.39
C HIS A 54 -6.90 3.03 1.58
N THR A 55 -7.69 3.48 2.57
CA THR A 55 -7.16 4.12 3.78
C THR A 55 -6.36 3.15 4.64
N ALA A 56 -6.82 1.90 4.74
CA ALA A 56 -6.13 0.84 5.48
C ALA A 56 -4.78 0.50 4.83
N ALA A 57 -4.71 0.43 3.50
CA ALA A 57 -3.46 0.18 2.78
C ALA A 57 -2.41 1.26 3.06
N VAL A 58 -2.79 2.54 2.99
CA VAL A 58 -1.88 3.66 3.28
C VAL A 58 -1.43 3.64 4.74
N ARG A 59 -2.35 3.41 5.69
CA ARG A 59 -2.01 3.32 7.12
C ARG A 59 -1.07 2.16 7.42
N ALA A 60 -1.32 0.99 6.83
CA ALA A 60 -0.47 -0.18 6.99
C ALA A 60 0.92 0.04 6.39
N ALA A 61 1.02 0.70 5.22
CA ALA A 61 2.30 1.04 4.63
C ALA A 61 3.09 2.02 5.51
N GLN A 62 2.45 3.06 6.04
CA GLN A 62 3.09 4.00 6.96
C GLN A 62 3.61 3.30 8.22
N SER A 63 2.78 2.47 8.87
CA SER A 63 3.18 1.81 10.12
C SER A 63 4.23 0.72 9.92
N ARG A 64 4.13 -0.08 8.86
CA ARG A 64 5.05 -1.21 8.61
C ARG A 64 6.39 -0.78 8.02
N LEU A 65 6.42 0.30 7.24
CA LEU A 65 7.63 0.76 6.55
C LEU A 65 8.22 2.03 7.18
N GLY A 66 7.58 2.64 8.17
CA GLY A 66 8.09 3.88 8.78
C GLY A 66 8.08 5.09 7.82
N LEU A 67 7.16 5.13 6.87
CA LEU A 67 7.09 6.21 5.88
C LEU A 67 6.81 7.56 6.55
N GLY A 68 7.52 8.60 6.13
CA GLY A 68 7.31 9.97 6.63
C GLY A 68 6.10 10.65 5.98
N THR A 69 5.88 10.45 4.68
CA THR A 69 4.77 11.08 3.95
C THR A 69 4.24 10.15 2.86
N VAL A 70 2.92 10.17 2.63
CA VAL A 70 2.29 9.44 1.52
C VAL A 70 1.45 10.40 0.69
N HIS A 71 1.81 10.58 -0.57
CA HIS A 71 1.01 11.33 -1.53
C HIS A 71 -0.04 10.42 -2.18
N VAL A 72 -1.32 10.70 -1.94
CA VAL A 72 -2.43 10.00 -2.61
C VAL A 72 -2.71 10.71 -3.93
N VAL A 73 -2.57 10.01 -5.05
CA VAL A 73 -2.67 10.58 -6.41
C VAL A 73 -3.86 9.97 -7.14
N VAL A 74 -4.82 10.81 -7.51
CA VAL A 74 -6.01 10.39 -8.25
C VAL A 74 -5.71 10.40 -9.74
N ALA A 75 -5.88 9.25 -10.41
CA ALA A 75 -5.72 9.17 -11.85
C ALA A 75 -6.73 10.06 -12.58
N ASN A 76 -6.29 10.94 -13.47
CA ASN A 76 -7.20 11.81 -14.23
C ASN A 76 -8.11 10.98 -15.16
N ASP A 77 -7.52 10.11 -15.96
CA ASP A 77 -8.24 9.15 -16.80
C ASP A 77 -7.70 7.72 -16.58
N PRO A 78 -8.45 6.82 -15.90
CA PRO A 78 -8.06 5.43 -15.73
C PRO A 78 -8.40 4.62 -16.99
N TRP A 79 -7.63 4.84 -18.06
CA TRP A 79 -7.86 4.31 -19.42
C TRP A 79 -8.17 2.81 -19.50
N GLN A 80 -7.61 1.99 -18.59
CA GLN A 80 -7.89 0.54 -18.52
C GLN A 80 -9.35 0.21 -18.19
N LYS A 81 -10.09 1.15 -17.60
CA LYS A 81 -11.50 1.02 -17.20
C LYS A 81 -12.41 1.94 -18.00
N SER A 82 -11.91 3.08 -18.46
CA SER A 82 -12.69 4.07 -19.21
C SER A 82 -13.24 3.54 -20.54
N ALA A 83 -12.58 2.54 -21.14
CA ALA A 83 -13.06 1.89 -22.37
C ALA A 83 -14.22 0.89 -22.13
N SER A 84 -14.40 0.39 -20.91
CA SER A 84 -15.35 -0.68 -20.59
C SER A 84 -16.42 -0.30 -19.58
N ARG A 85 -16.27 0.83 -18.88
CA ARG A 85 -17.20 1.30 -17.85
C ARG A 85 -17.20 2.83 -17.77
N ALA A 86 -18.38 3.40 -17.50
CA ALA A 86 -18.49 4.81 -17.13
C ALA A 86 -17.74 5.07 -15.81
N VAL A 87 -16.72 5.93 -15.88
CA VAL A 87 -15.89 6.33 -14.74
C VAL A 87 -16.39 7.68 -14.22
N THR A 88 -16.48 7.83 -12.89
CA THR A 88 -16.86 9.11 -12.29
C THR A 88 -15.85 10.22 -12.67
N PRO A 89 -16.30 11.45 -12.98
CA PRO A 89 -15.41 12.57 -13.28
C PRO A 89 -14.28 12.75 -12.26
N ALA A 90 -13.07 13.05 -12.74
CA ALA A 90 -11.88 13.16 -11.91
C ALA A 90 -12.04 14.13 -10.74
N VAL A 91 -12.76 15.25 -10.95
CA VAL A 91 -13.05 16.26 -9.91
C VAL A 91 -13.82 15.68 -8.72
N HIS A 92 -14.80 14.82 -8.97
CA HIS A 92 -15.57 14.18 -7.90
C HIS A 92 -14.75 13.12 -7.18
N ARG A 93 -13.97 12.33 -7.93
CA ARG A 93 -13.05 11.34 -7.33
C ARG A 93 -11.99 12.01 -6.47
N LEU A 94 -11.46 13.15 -6.89
CA LEU A 94 -10.55 13.96 -6.10
C LEU A 94 -11.19 14.47 -4.81
N ALA A 95 -12.39 15.06 -4.90
CA ALA A 95 -13.12 15.54 -3.73
C ALA A 95 -13.41 14.41 -2.74
N MET A 96 -13.93 13.28 -3.21
CA MET A 96 -14.18 12.10 -2.37
C MET A 96 -12.89 11.56 -1.75
N THR A 97 -11.79 11.53 -2.50
CA THR A 97 -10.49 11.04 -2.00
C THR A 97 -9.95 11.95 -0.91
N ARG A 98 -10.05 13.27 -1.07
CA ARG A 98 -9.68 14.22 -0.02
C ARG A 98 -10.49 13.98 1.25
N LEU A 99 -11.81 13.81 1.15
CA LEU A 99 -12.65 13.50 2.30
C LEU A 99 -12.27 12.15 2.96
N ALA A 100 -11.97 11.12 2.17
CA ALA A 100 -11.63 9.80 2.69
C ALA A 100 -10.28 9.76 3.43
N PHE A 101 -9.32 10.61 3.05
CA PHE A 101 -7.98 10.67 3.64
C PHE A 101 -7.76 11.86 4.58
N SER A 102 -8.71 12.79 4.69
CA SER A 102 -8.61 13.93 5.59
C SER A 102 -8.72 13.47 7.05
N PRO A 103 -7.90 14.01 7.97
CA PRO A 103 -8.12 13.82 9.39
C PRO A 103 -9.49 14.39 9.81
N PRO A 104 -10.15 13.77 10.80
CA PRO A 104 -11.43 14.26 11.30
C PRO A 104 -11.33 15.73 11.74
N GLY A 105 -12.24 16.57 11.27
CA GLY A 105 -12.29 18.00 11.59
C GLY A 105 -11.47 18.93 10.68
N LEU A 106 -10.69 18.39 9.74
CA LEU A 106 -10.02 19.21 8.72
C LEU A 106 -10.89 19.27 7.46
N ALA A 107 -11.55 20.41 7.24
CA ALA A 107 -12.22 20.70 5.98
C ALA A 107 -11.20 20.77 4.84
N ASP A 108 -11.61 20.37 3.63
CA ASP A 108 -10.79 20.46 2.42
C ASP A 108 -10.32 21.90 2.22
N ARG A 109 -9.05 22.18 2.48
CA ARG A 109 -8.48 23.49 2.13
C ARG A 109 -8.26 23.45 0.62
N PRO A 110 -8.88 24.36 -0.16
CA PRO A 110 -8.59 24.44 -1.57
C PRO A 110 -7.08 24.63 -1.73
N SER A 111 -6.49 23.88 -2.67
CA SER A 111 -5.10 24.07 -3.03
C SER A 111 -4.93 25.54 -3.38
N PRO A 112 -3.97 26.28 -2.78
CA PRO A 112 -3.68 27.62 -3.26
C PRO A 112 -3.32 27.49 -4.74
N ASP A 113 -4.04 28.17 -5.62
CA ASP A 113 -3.66 28.27 -7.01
C ASP A 113 -2.18 28.71 -7.04
N ARG A 114 -1.34 27.89 -7.67
CA ARG A 114 0.01 28.31 -8.02
C ARG A 114 -0.11 29.14 -9.31
N PRO A 115 0.56 30.31 -9.37
CA PRO A 115 0.52 31.18 -10.54
C PRO A 115 1.08 30.51 -11.79
#